data_AF-A0A8J2SQW1-F1
#
_entry.id   AF-A0A8J2SQW1-F1
#
_cell.length_a   1.000
_cell.length_b   1.000
_cell.length_c   1.000
_cell.angle_alpha   90.00
_cell.angle_beta   90.00
_cell.angle_gamma   90.00
#
_symmetry.space_group_name_H-M   'P 1'
#
loop_
_entity.id
_entity.type
_entity.pdbx_description
1 polymer ?
#
loop_
_entity_poly.entity_id
_entity_poly.type
_entity_poly.pdbx_seq_one_letter_code
_entity_poly.pdbx_strand_id
1 'polypeptide(L)'
;MNAAEVKSAVFASVGCLVGMLAVHEANKFAYEKYEYKVGCPPSGPLACLLFCMPTAPASQPKTVIISHAIAVLSALCAVAVHDFIPVLDVPKPVVGLVLSILAMKLAKAINPPAAAYAAALSGSGTTFGAVLTGPGTLGAVVLIVVQQVYFKITDALSGTKAKKA
;
A
#
# COMPACT_ATOMS: atom_id res chain seq x y z
N MET A 1 24.73 -3.24 -15.94
CA MET A 1 24.27 -1.96 -15.38
C MET A 1 25.39 -0.95 -15.48
N ASN A 2 25.09 0.25 -15.95
CA ASN A 2 26.03 1.37 -15.94
C ASN A 2 26.02 2.10 -14.57
N ALA A 3 26.99 3.00 -14.35
CA ALA A 3 27.12 3.71 -13.07
C ALA A 3 25.87 4.56 -12.70
N ALA A 4 25.15 5.08 -13.69
CA ALA A 4 23.94 5.87 -13.46
C ALA A 4 22.76 4.99 -12.98
N GLU A 5 22.61 3.80 -13.54
CA GLU A 5 21.61 2.81 -13.13
C GLU A 5 21.89 2.32 -11.70
N VAL A 6 23.16 2.06 -11.36
CA VAL A 6 23.57 1.69 -9.99
C VAL A 6 23.24 2.81 -9.00
N LYS A 7 23.58 4.05 -9.33
CA LYS A 7 23.26 5.21 -8.49
C LYS A 7 21.74 5.35 -8.26
N SER A 8 20.94 5.17 -9.31
CA SER A 8 19.48 5.20 -9.22
C SER A 8 18.93 4.08 -8.34
N ALA A 9 19.44 2.85 -8.50
CA ALA A 9 19.02 1.71 -7.68
C ALA A 9 19.37 1.90 -6.20
N VAL A 10 20.57 2.41 -5.88
CA VAL A 10 20.97 2.73 -4.51
C VAL A 10 20.06 3.82 -3.92
N PHE A 11 19.80 4.87 -4.69
CA PHE A 11 18.93 5.96 -4.27
C PHE A 11 17.50 5.49 -3.97
N ALA A 12 16.91 4.67 -4.84
CA ALA A 12 15.59 4.10 -4.61
C ALA A 12 15.58 3.18 -3.38
N SER A 13 16.63 2.37 -3.20
CA SER A 13 16.75 1.44 -2.07
C SER A 13 16.87 2.16 -0.72
N VAL A 14 17.62 3.27 -0.67
CA VAL A 14 17.70 4.14 0.52
C VAL A 14 16.33 4.76 0.83
N GLY A 15 15.61 5.24 -0.19
CA GLY A 15 14.24 5.75 -0.03
C GLY A 15 13.29 4.68 0.52
N CYS A 16 13.32 3.47 -0.05
CA CYS A 16 12.57 2.31 0.45
C CYS A 16 12.90 2.00 1.92
N LEU A 17 14.19 1.97 2.29
CA LEU A 17 14.61 1.71 3.67
C LEU A 17 14.02 2.74 4.64
N VAL A 18 14.18 4.03 4.33
CA VAL A 18 13.64 5.11 5.16
C VAL A 18 12.12 5.03 5.26
N GLY A 19 11.43 4.76 4.14
CA GLY A 19 9.98 4.56 4.11
C GLY A 19 9.53 3.38 4.96
N MET A 20 10.17 2.23 4.84
CA MET A 20 9.81 1.03 5.58
C MET A 20 10.12 1.14 7.08
N LEU A 21 11.19 1.83 7.47
CA LEU A 21 11.46 2.16 8.87
C LEU A 21 10.38 3.07 9.45
N ALA A 22 9.97 4.11 8.72
CA ALA A 22 8.88 4.98 9.16
C ALA A 22 7.55 4.23 9.30
N VAL A 23 7.24 3.32 8.37
CA VAL A 23 6.07 2.43 8.47
C VAL A 23 6.18 1.51 9.69
N HIS A 24 7.36 0.95 9.95
CA HIS A 24 7.59 0.10 11.11
C HIS A 24 7.33 0.85 12.42
N GLU A 25 7.89 2.05 12.59
CA GLU A 25 7.66 2.87 13.78
C GLU A 25 6.20 3.33 13.90
N ALA A 26 5.58 3.78 12.80
CA ALA A 26 4.17 4.17 12.81
C ALA A 26 3.26 2.99 13.17
N ASN A 27 3.60 1.79 12.67
CA ASN A 27 2.82 0.61 12.97
C ASN A 27 3.04 0.11 14.41
N LYS A 28 4.18 0.34 15.08
CA LYS A 28 4.32 0.00 16.52
C LYS A 28 3.21 0.63 17.36
N PHE A 29 2.91 1.90 17.10
CA PHE A 29 1.80 2.60 17.76
C PHE A 29 0.44 1.93 17.51
N ALA A 30 0.22 1.41 16.30
CA ALA A 30 -1.00 0.67 15.96
C ALA A 30 -0.99 -0.78 16.50
N TYR A 31 0.16 -1.45 16.50
CA TYR A 31 0.36 -2.81 16.99
C TYR A 31 0.10 -2.91 18.50
N GLU A 32 0.66 -1.98 19.28
CA GLU A 32 0.45 -1.92 20.73
C GLU A 32 -1.01 -1.65 21.09
N LYS A 33 -1.74 -0.88 20.26
CA LYS A 33 -3.13 -0.51 20.51
C LYS A 33 -4.17 -1.54 20.04
N TYR A 34 -3.86 -2.31 19.00
CA TYR A 34 -4.83 -3.17 18.31
C TYR A 34 -4.38 -4.63 18.13
N GLU A 35 -3.28 -5.06 18.75
CA GLU A 35 -2.78 -6.45 18.80
C GLU A 35 -2.60 -7.16 17.44
N TYR A 36 -2.30 -6.42 16.36
CA TYR A 36 -2.07 -7.08 15.07
C TYR A 36 -0.81 -7.97 15.13
N LYS A 37 -0.93 -9.22 14.70
CA LYS A 37 0.16 -10.23 14.82
C LYS A 37 1.23 -10.15 13.73
N VAL A 38 1.00 -9.40 12.65
CA VAL A 38 1.87 -9.39 11.46
C VAL A 38 2.00 -7.99 10.86
N GLY A 39 3.22 -7.68 10.37
CA GLY A 39 3.49 -6.62 9.37
C GLY A 39 2.43 -6.60 8.27
N CYS A 40 1.93 -5.44 7.82
CA CYS A 40 1.03 -5.43 6.67
C CYS A 40 1.78 -5.86 5.38
N PRO A 41 1.52 -7.06 4.82
CA PRO A 41 2.37 -7.63 3.76
C PRO A 41 2.51 -6.78 2.48
N PRO A 42 1.49 -6.02 2.03
CA PRO A 42 1.59 -5.18 0.84
C PRO A 42 2.45 -3.91 0.97
N SER A 43 2.91 -3.55 2.17
CA SER A 43 3.70 -2.32 2.38
C SER A 43 5.03 -2.34 1.63
N GLY A 44 5.71 -3.50 1.55
CA GLY A 44 6.96 -3.65 0.79
C GLY A 44 6.76 -3.40 -0.72
N PRO A 45 5.86 -4.12 -1.40
CA PRO A 45 5.53 -3.85 -2.80
C PRO A 45 5.09 -2.40 -3.08
N LEU A 46 4.36 -1.78 -2.15
CA LEU A 46 4.00 -0.36 -2.26
C LEU A 46 5.22 0.56 -2.17
N ALA A 47 6.17 0.29 -1.26
CA ALA A 47 7.42 1.02 -1.19
C ALA A 47 8.22 0.89 -2.51
N CYS A 48 8.32 -0.32 -3.07
CA CYS A 48 8.94 -0.53 -4.38
C CYS A 48 8.30 0.31 -5.49
N LEU A 49 6.95 0.38 -5.54
CA LEU A 49 6.26 1.26 -6.49
C LEU A 49 6.62 2.73 -6.29
N LEU A 50 6.54 3.20 -5.05
CA LEU A 50 6.71 4.62 -4.72
C LEU A 50 8.15 5.12 -4.92
N PHE A 51 9.16 4.31 -4.62
CA PHE A 51 10.56 4.73 -4.68
C PHE A 51 11.30 4.26 -5.93
N CYS A 52 10.99 3.06 -6.46
CA CYS A 52 11.64 2.53 -7.65
C CYS A 52 10.92 2.90 -8.95
N MET A 53 9.61 3.16 -8.89
CA MET A 53 8.80 3.53 -10.06
C MET A 53 7.91 4.76 -9.76
N PRO A 54 8.48 5.88 -9.33
CA PRO A 54 7.72 7.03 -8.82
C PRO A 54 6.83 7.71 -9.88
N THR A 55 7.13 7.50 -11.16
CA THR A 55 6.38 8.04 -12.29
C THR A 55 5.23 7.13 -12.74
N ALA A 56 5.16 5.89 -12.26
CA ALA A 56 4.12 4.96 -12.66
C ALA A 56 2.73 5.45 -12.24
N PRO A 57 1.67 5.20 -13.05
CA PRO A 57 0.30 5.56 -12.68
C PRO A 57 -0.16 4.98 -11.34
N ALA A 58 0.30 3.77 -11.01
CA ALA A 58 0.00 3.08 -9.75
C ALA A 58 0.67 3.71 -8.51
N SER A 59 1.77 4.44 -8.72
CA SER A 59 2.55 5.10 -7.67
C SER A 59 2.07 6.52 -7.38
N GLN A 60 1.13 7.06 -8.18
CA GLN A 60 0.63 8.40 -7.94
C GLN A 60 -0.10 8.47 -6.59
N PRO A 61 0.15 9.47 -5.73
CA PRO A 61 -0.46 9.55 -4.40
C PRO A 61 -1.97 9.42 -4.42
N LYS A 62 -2.63 10.06 -5.38
CA LYS A 62 -4.08 9.96 -5.60
C LYS A 62 -4.52 8.51 -5.88
N THR A 63 -3.79 7.79 -6.73
CA THR A 63 -4.06 6.39 -7.04
C THR A 63 -3.90 5.52 -5.80
N VAL A 64 -2.82 5.70 -5.03
CA VAL A 64 -2.58 4.93 -3.80
C VAL A 64 -3.71 5.14 -2.79
N ILE A 65 -4.13 6.38 -2.57
CA ILE A 65 -5.21 6.73 -1.62
C ILE A 65 -6.54 6.12 -2.06
N ILE A 66 -6.95 6.34 -3.31
CA ILE A 66 -8.24 5.83 -3.83
C ILE A 66 -8.26 4.30 -3.79
N SER A 67 -7.18 3.67 -4.23
CA SER A 67 -7.09 2.20 -4.27
C SER A 67 -7.13 1.58 -2.87
N HIS A 68 -6.47 2.16 -1.87
CA HIS A 68 -6.54 1.64 -0.49
C HIS A 68 -7.94 1.83 0.12
N ALA A 69 -8.64 2.92 -0.20
CA ALA A 69 -10.04 3.09 0.20
C ALA A 69 -10.94 2.03 -0.45
N ILE A 70 -10.75 1.76 -1.75
CA ILE A 70 -11.47 0.71 -2.47
C ILE A 70 -11.17 -0.67 -1.87
N ALA A 71 -9.92 -0.94 -1.52
CA ALA A 71 -9.49 -2.21 -0.92
C ALA A 71 -10.20 -2.47 0.41
N VAL A 72 -10.28 -1.45 1.26
CA VAL A 72 -11.03 -1.48 2.52
C VAL A 72 -12.50 -1.80 2.29
N LEU A 73 -13.18 -1.07 1.40
CA LEU A 73 -14.59 -1.30 1.09
C LEU A 73 -14.82 -2.70 0.50
N SER A 74 -13.94 -3.15 -0.38
CA SER A 74 -14.04 -4.47 -1.03
C SER A 74 -13.87 -5.60 -0.03
N ALA A 75 -13.00 -5.43 0.97
CA ALA A 75 -12.84 -6.40 2.04
C ALA A 75 -14.09 -6.51 2.93
N LEU A 76 -14.71 -5.38 3.26
CA LEU A 76 -15.97 -5.36 4.02
C LEU A 76 -17.10 -6.04 3.25
N CYS A 77 -17.21 -5.79 1.94
CA CYS A 77 -18.17 -6.46 1.08
C CYS A 77 -17.92 -7.97 1.02
N ALA A 78 -16.66 -8.41 0.95
CA ALA A 78 -16.31 -9.83 0.91
C ALA A 78 -16.70 -10.57 2.20
N VAL A 79 -16.52 -9.92 3.37
CA VAL A 79 -16.99 -10.46 4.65
C VAL A 79 -18.51 -10.60 4.64
N ALA A 80 -19.23 -9.55 4.24
CA ALA A 80 -20.69 -9.57 4.18
C ALA A 80 -21.23 -10.65 3.23
N VAL A 81 -20.69 -10.78 2.01
CA VAL A 81 -21.13 -11.78 1.03
C VAL A 81 -21.04 -13.19 1.58
N HIS A 82 -19.96 -13.51 2.30
CA HIS A 82 -19.79 -14.85 2.87
C HIS A 82 -20.71 -15.12 4.07
N ASP A 83 -21.06 -14.08 4.83
CA ASP A 83 -21.97 -14.23 5.98
C ASP A 83 -23.44 -14.38 5.51
N PHE A 84 -23.81 -13.81 4.35
CA PHE A 84 -25.17 -13.88 3.78
C PHE A 84 -25.38 -15.00 2.75
N ILE A 85 -24.33 -15.44 2.05
CA ILE A 85 -24.42 -16.48 1.01
C ILE A 85 -23.39 -17.59 1.29
N PRO A 86 -23.58 -18.37 2.38
CA PRO A 86 -22.66 -19.46 2.73
C PRO A 86 -22.63 -20.60 1.71
N VAL A 87 -23.55 -20.62 0.74
CA VAL A 87 -23.59 -21.60 -0.36
C VAL A 87 -22.44 -21.41 -1.37
N LEU A 88 -21.89 -20.20 -1.45
CA LEU A 88 -20.71 -19.94 -2.27
C LEU A 88 -19.47 -20.32 -1.46
N ASP A 89 -18.93 -21.51 -1.69
CA ASP A 89 -17.67 -22.03 -1.12
C ASP A 89 -16.43 -21.29 -1.67
N VAL A 90 -16.54 -19.97 -1.88
CA VAL A 90 -15.48 -19.12 -2.41
C VAL A 90 -14.77 -18.47 -1.22
N PRO A 91 -13.44 -18.63 -1.08
CA PRO A 91 -12.71 -18.05 0.04
C PRO A 91 -12.83 -16.52 0.10
N LYS A 92 -13.12 -15.97 1.30
CA LYS A 92 -13.23 -14.51 1.56
C LYS A 92 -12.08 -13.68 0.92
N PRO A 93 -10.79 -14.09 1.00
CA PRO A 93 -9.69 -13.37 0.35
C PRO A 93 -9.83 -13.23 -1.16
N VAL A 94 -10.36 -14.26 -1.84
CA VAL A 94 -10.55 -14.26 -3.30
C VAL A 94 -11.63 -13.26 -3.69
N VAL A 95 -12.75 -13.25 -2.96
CA VAL A 95 -13.84 -12.29 -3.18
C VAL A 95 -13.34 -10.86 -2.97
N GLY A 96 -12.64 -10.58 -1.88
CA GLY A 96 -12.09 -9.25 -1.58
C GLY A 96 -11.11 -8.77 -2.64
N LEU A 97 -10.22 -9.66 -3.10
CA LEU A 97 -9.27 -9.36 -4.18
C LEU A 97 -9.98 -8.99 -5.48
N VAL A 98 -10.93 -9.81 -5.93
CA VAL A 98 -11.62 -9.63 -7.22
C VAL A 98 -12.50 -8.38 -7.20
N LEU A 99 -13.27 -8.16 -6.12
CA LEU A 99 -14.07 -6.94 -5.96
C LEU A 99 -13.19 -5.69 -5.98
N SER A 100 -12.04 -5.76 -5.30
CA SER A 100 -11.08 -4.66 -5.27
C SER A 100 -10.52 -4.36 -6.66
N ILE A 101 -10.12 -5.38 -7.42
CA ILE A 101 -9.60 -5.19 -8.78
C ILE A 101 -10.67 -4.59 -9.70
N LEU A 102 -11.91 -5.10 -9.63
CA LEU A 102 -13.03 -4.59 -10.41
C LEU A 102 -13.27 -3.11 -10.11
N ALA A 103 -13.43 -2.76 -8.84
CA ALA A 103 -13.70 -1.39 -8.41
C ALA A 103 -12.53 -0.44 -8.76
N MET A 104 -11.28 -0.88 -8.57
CA MET A 104 -10.10 -0.10 -8.98
C MET A 104 -10.03 0.11 -10.49
N LYS A 105 -10.40 -0.89 -11.30
CA LYS A 105 -10.43 -0.77 -12.76
C LYS A 105 -11.47 0.26 -13.20
N LEU A 106 -12.66 0.24 -12.60
CA LEU A 106 -13.72 1.22 -12.85
C LEU A 106 -13.30 2.63 -12.42
N ALA A 107 -12.65 2.75 -11.26
CA ALA A 107 -12.16 4.02 -10.74
C ALA A 107 -10.88 4.53 -11.44
N LYS A 108 -10.31 3.77 -12.39
CA LYS A 108 -9.02 4.05 -13.05
C LYS A 108 -7.88 4.27 -12.04
N ALA A 109 -7.92 3.55 -10.92
CA ALA A 109 -7.00 3.69 -9.80
C ALA A 109 -6.40 2.32 -9.43
N ILE A 110 -5.80 1.62 -10.40
CA ILE A 110 -5.20 0.30 -10.16
C ILE A 110 -3.91 0.45 -9.36
N ASN A 111 -3.88 -0.23 -8.21
CA ASN A 111 -2.70 -0.38 -7.38
C ASN A 111 -2.65 -1.85 -6.89
N PRO A 112 -1.75 -2.69 -7.45
CA PRO A 112 -1.67 -4.10 -7.08
C PRO A 112 -1.42 -4.36 -5.58
N PRO A 113 -0.56 -3.59 -4.87
CA PRO A 113 -0.45 -3.71 -3.41
C PRO A 113 -1.77 -3.48 -2.66
N ALA A 114 -2.57 -2.51 -3.07
CA ALA A 114 -3.89 -2.29 -2.47
C ALA A 114 -4.85 -3.46 -2.72
N ALA A 115 -4.79 -4.11 -3.88
CA ALA A 115 -5.60 -5.30 -4.15
C ALA A 115 -5.18 -6.49 -3.25
N ALA A 116 -3.88 -6.69 -3.05
CA ALA A 116 -3.37 -7.66 -2.09
C ALA A 116 -3.78 -7.32 -0.64
N TYR A 117 -3.87 -6.03 -0.31
CA TYR A 117 -4.39 -5.58 0.97
C TYR A 117 -5.85 -5.97 1.18
N ALA A 118 -6.71 -5.83 0.17
CA ALA A 118 -8.11 -6.27 0.24
C ALA A 118 -8.23 -7.77 0.53
N ALA A 119 -7.40 -8.59 -0.14
CA ALA A 119 -7.36 -10.03 0.07
C ALA A 119 -6.95 -10.39 1.51
N ALA A 120 -5.87 -9.77 1.99
CA ALA A 120 -5.37 -9.98 3.35
C ALA A 120 -6.42 -9.60 4.41
N LEU A 121 -7.02 -8.41 4.27
CA LEU A 121 -8.06 -7.92 5.18
C LEU A 121 -9.30 -8.82 5.23
N SER A 122 -9.72 -9.34 4.08
CA SER A 122 -10.90 -10.22 4.00
C SER A 122 -10.67 -11.58 4.67
N GLY A 123 -9.42 -12.03 4.72
CA GLY A 123 -9.04 -13.32 5.30
C GLY A 123 -8.71 -13.29 6.79
N SER A 124 -8.39 -12.13 7.35
CA SER A 124 -7.86 -12.01 8.71
C SER A 124 -8.91 -11.88 9.83
N GLY A 125 -10.21 -11.91 9.50
CA GLY A 125 -11.29 -11.79 10.51
C GLY A 125 -11.38 -10.39 11.16
N THR A 126 -10.88 -9.37 10.48
CA THR A 126 -10.67 -8.02 11.01
C THR A 126 -11.99 -7.24 11.19
N THR A 127 -12.13 -6.51 12.31
CA THR A 127 -13.28 -5.63 12.59
C THR A 127 -13.17 -4.28 11.87
N PHE A 128 -14.29 -3.56 11.69
CA PHE A 128 -14.33 -2.26 10.97
C PHE A 128 -13.31 -1.23 11.48
N GLY A 129 -13.13 -1.13 12.80
CA GLY A 129 -12.13 -0.24 13.41
C GLY A 129 -10.70 -0.64 13.02
N ALA A 130 -10.43 -1.94 13.00
CA ALA A 130 -9.13 -2.48 12.63
C ALA A 130 -8.85 -2.44 11.10
N VAL A 131 -9.88 -2.25 10.29
CA VAL A 131 -9.76 -2.01 8.84
C VAL A 131 -9.35 -0.55 8.56
N LEU A 132 -9.88 0.42 9.31
CA LEU A 132 -9.60 1.85 9.12
C LEU A 132 -8.21 2.26 9.63
N THR A 133 -7.84 1.77 10.82
CA THR A 133 -6.50 1.97 11.42
C THR A 133 -5.53 0.84 11.08
N GLY A 134 -5.90 -0.02 10.13
CA GLY A 134 -5.11 -1.18 9.77
C GLY A 134 -3.71 -0.80 9.30
N PRO A 135 -2.70 -1.62 9.59
CA PRO A 135 -1.30 -1.29 9.27
C PRO A 135 -1.03 -1.10 7.76
N GLY A 136 -1.98 -1.42 6.88
CA GLY A 136 -1.90 -1.10 5.45
C GLY A 136 -2.37 0.28 5.05
N THR A 137 -3.48 0.79 5.60
CA THR A 137 -3.93 2.16 5.31
C THR A 137 -2.97 3.17 5.92
N LEU A 138 -2.59 2.96 7.18
CA LEU A 138 -1.58 3.79 7.86
C LEU A 138 -0.24 3.70 7.13
N GLY A 139 0.22 2.49 6.80
CA GLY A 139 1.46 2.29 6.07
C GLY A 139 1.48 3.00 4.71
N ALA A 140 0.37 2.97 3.95
CA ALA A 140 0.27 3.65 2.67
C ALA A 140 0.38 5.18 2.82
N VAL A 141 -0.29 5.77 3.81
CA VAL A 141 -0.21 7.21 4.08
C VAL A 141 1.22 7.60 4.47
N VAL A 142 1.83 6.85 5.38
CA VAL A 142 3.22 7.08 5.82
C VAL A 142 4.18 7.01 4.64
N LEU A 143 4.06 5.99 3.78
CA LEU A 143 4.94 5.84 2.61
C LEU A 143 4.77 7.00 1.62
N ILE A 144 3.55 7.47 1.36
CA ILE A 144 3.31 8.64 0.49
C ILE A 144 4.02 9.87 1.06
N VAL A 145 3.86 10.14 2.35
CA VAL A 145 4.47 11.30 3.01
C VAL A 145 5.99 11.21 2.94
N VAL A 146 6.57 10.07 3.31
CA VAL A 146 8.02 9.87 3.28
C VAL A 146 8.56 9.98 1.86
N GLN A 147 7.88 9.40 0.87
CA GLN A 147 8.28 9.50 -0.54
C GLN A 147 8.30 10.96 -1.02
N GLN A 148 7.28 11.75 -0.68
CA GLN A 148 7.22 13.16 -1.04
C GLN A 148 8.34 13.97 -0.39
N VAL A 149 8.59 13.75 0.91
CA VAL A 149 9.65 14.44 1.66
C VAL A 149 11.03 14.05 1.12
N TYR A 150 11.27 12.75 0.93
CA TYR A 150 12.53 12.21 0.43
C TYR A 150 12.91 12.79 -0.93
N PHE A 151 12.00 12.81 -1.90
CA PHE A 151 12.28 13.39 -3.21
C PHE A 151 12.43 14.91 -3.15
N LYS A 152 11.64 15.62 -2.33
CA LYS A 152 11.80 17.08 -2.17
C LYS A 152 13.16 17.45 -1.58
N ILE A 153 13.61 16.75 -0.54
CA ILE A 153 14.92 17.00 0.09
C ILE A 153 16.04 16.68 -0.91
N THR A 154 15.93 15.56 -1.62
CA THR A 154 16.94 15.18 -2.61
C THR A 154 17.02 16.22 -3.74
N ASP A 155 15.87 16.65 -4.29
CA ASP A 155 15.82 17.67 -5.33
C ASP A 155 16.45 18.99 -4.88
N ALA A 156 16.25 19.38 -3.61
CA ALA A 156 16.87 20.57 -3.02
C ALA A 156 18.39 20.43 -2.89
N LEU A 157 18.89 19.26 -2.50
CA LEU A 157 20.32 19.00 -2.32
C LEU A 157 21.08 18.83 -3.65
N SER A 158 20.43 18.31 -4.70
CA SER A 158 21.08 18.08 -6.00
C SER A 158 21.16 19.31 -6.91
N GLY A 159 20.54 20.44 -6.56
CA GLY A 159 20.53 21.68 -7.37
C GLY A 159 19.91 21.53 -8.78
N THR A 160 19.44 20.34 -9.10
CA THR A 160 18.84 19.90 -10.36
C THR A 160 17.70 19.00 -9.94
N LYS A 161 16.50 19.15 -10.53
CA LYS A 161 15.40 18.18 -10.33
C LYS A 161 15.98 16.79 -10.57
N ALA A 162 16.10 15.97 -9.52
CA ALA A 162 16.62 14.63 -9.66
C ALA A 162 15.74 13.94 -10.71
N LYS A 163 16.39 13.38 -11.73
CA LYS A 163 15.70 12.73 -12.84
C LYS A 163 14.87 11.60 -12.20
N LYS A 164 13.56 11.81 -12.08
CA LYS A 164 12.64 10.80 -11.57
C LYS A 164 12.83 9.57 -12.46
N ALA A 165 13.20 8.46 -11.84
CA ALA A 165 13.37 7.18 -12.52
C ALA A 165 12.09 6.79 -13.28
#